data_AF-A0A101XEG1-F1
#
_entry.id   AF-A0A101XEG1-F1
#
_cell.length_a   1.000
_cell.length_b   1.000
_cell.length_c   1.000
_cell.angle_alpha   90.00
_cell.angle_beta   90.00
_cell.angle_gamma   90.00
#
_symmetry.space_group_name_H-M   'P 1'
#
loop_
_entity.id
_entity.type
_entity.pdbx_description
1 polymer ?
#
loop_
_entity_poly.entity_id
_entity_poly.type
_entity_poly.pdbx_seq_one_letter_code
_entity_poly.pdbx_strand_id
1 'polypeptide(L)'
;MAGRLKLPVDAVEGFLSFLVDYYLVKYPSVSVLRLTVDLLSMGGDVRVGRFLNALGIGSGVRPTLNDPSFSRLYNAVATVVRLLDRAGLVVYNSAMGVVDVPRRHYTINMH
;
A
#
# COMPACT_ATOMS: atom_id res chain seq x y z
N MET A 1 -15.62 18.82 0.76
CA MET A 1 -16.17 17.78 -0.14
C MET A 1 -15.06 16.80 -0.51
N ALA A 2 -14.99 15.63 0.12
CA ALA A 2 -14.03 14.61 -0.25
C ALA A 2 -14.58 13.82 -1.45
N GLY A 3 -14.11 14.14 -2.66
CA GLY A 3 -14.40 13.32 -3.83
C GLY A 3 -13.91 11.90 -3.57
N ARG A 4 -14.80 10.90 -3.71
CA ARG A 4 -14.39 9.50 -3.69
C ARG A 4 -13.33 9.30 -4.78
N LEU A 5 -12.14 8.89 -4.37
CA LEU A 5 -11.05 8.55 -5.27
C LEU A 5 -11.53 7.41 -6.19
N LYS A 6 -11.82 7.73 -7.45
CA LYS A 6 -12.21 6.74 -8.47
C LYS A 6 -10.94 6.24 -9.14
N LEU A 7 -10.40 5.13 -8.65
CA LEU A 7 -9.30 4.44 -9.29
C LEU A 7 -9.83 3.39 -10.28
N PRO A 8 -9.16 3.17 -11.43
CA PRO A 8 -9.42 2.03 -12.28
C PRO A 8 -9.25 0.71 -11.51
N VAL A 9 -10.16 -0.25 -11.72
CA VAL A 9 -10.16 -1.54 -11.00
C VAL A 9 -8.86 -2.31 -11.23
N ASP A 10 -8.38 -2.33 -12.48
CA ASP A 10 -7.13 -2.99 -12.87
C ASP A 10 -5.90 -2.40 -12.17
N ALA A 11 -5.88 -1.08 -11.95
CA ALA A 11 -4.82 -0.42 -11.19
C ALA A 11 -4.85 -0.80 -9.71
N VAL A 12 -6.06 -0.94 -9.13
CA VAL A 12 -6.24 -1.36 -7.74
C VAL A 12 -5.86 -2.83 -7.56
N GLU A 13 -6.35 -3.73 -8.40
CA GLU A 13 -6.03 -5.17 -8.35
C GLU A 13 -4.53 -5.42 -8.52
N GLY A 14 -3.90 -4.75 -9.50
CA GLY A 14 -2.46 -4.80 -9.70
C GLY A 14 -1.70 -4.34 -8.45
N PHE A 15 -2.13 -3.23 -7.84
CA PHE A 15 -1.54 -2.72 -6.61
C PHE A 15 -1.71 -3.68 -5.43
N LEU A 16 -2.89 -4.30 -5.28
CA LEU A 16 -3.15 -5.29 -4.23
C LEU A 16 -2.22 -6.51 -4.37
N SER A 17 -2.06 -7.05 -5.58
CA SER A 17 -1.14 -8.15 -5.83
C SER A 17 0.32 -7.74 -5.57
N PHE A 18 0.72 -6.54 -5.98
CA PHE A 18 2.05 -6.02 -5.62
C PHE A 18 2.23 -5.94 -4.10
N LEU A 19 1.25 -5.40 -3.38
CA LEU A 19 1.34 -5.16 -1.95
C LEU A 19 1.39 -6.49 -1.17
N VAL A 20 0.45 -7.39 -1.42
CA VAL A 20 0.28 -8.63 -0.64
C VAL A 20 1.26 -9.71 -1.09
N ASP A 21 1.43 -9.91 -2.40
CA ASP A 21 2.18 -11.07 -2.92
C ASP A 21 3.68 -10.79 -3.05
N TYR A 22 4.09 -9.51 -3.04
CA TYR A 22 5.48 -9.12 -3.24
C TYR A 22 6.03 -8.26 -2.10
N TYR A 23 5.44 -7.10 -1.86
CA TYR A 23 6.03 -6.11 -0.95
C TYR A 23 6.00 -6.58 0.51
N LEU A 24 4.83 -6.99 1.00
CA LEU A 24 4.66 -7.43 2.39
C LEU A 24 5.31 -8.79 2.68
N VAL A 25 5.51 -9.64 1.66
CA VAL A 25 6.34 -10.84 1.79
C VAL A 25 7.80 -10.47 2.11
N LYS A 26 8.32 -9.43 1.45
CA LYS A 26 9.69 -8.95 1.65
C LYS A 26 9.84 -8.08 2.90
N TYR A 27 8.81 -7.32 3.24
CA TYR A 27 8.77 -6.41 4.39
C TYR A 27 7.55 -6.72 5.27
N PRO A 28 7.62 -7.74 6.15
CA PRO A 28 6.47 -8.22 6.91
C PRO A 28 5.93 -7.25 7.98
N SER A 29 6.68 -6.21 8.29
CA SER A 29 6.31 -5.12 9.20
C SER A 29 6.91 -3.82 8.68
N VAL A 30 6.07 -2.83 8.39
CA VAL A 30 6.52 -1.61 7.70
C VAL A 30 5.59 -0.44 7.97
N SER A 31 6.16 0.76 8.10
CA SER A 31 5.33 1.97 8.23
C SER A 31 4.68 2.32 6.90
N VAL A 32 3.43 2.81 6.93
CA VAL A 32 2.70 3.29 5.75
C VAL A 32 3.48 4.41 5.05
N LEU A 33 4.20 5.23 5.81
CA LEU A 33 5.09 6.25 5.25
C LEU A 33 6.22 5.61 4.44
N ARG A 34 6.89 4.59 4.99
CA ARG A 34 7.97 3.90 4.28
C ARG A 34 7.45 3.19 3.02
N LEU A 35 6.33 2.48 3.12
CA LEU A 35 5.66 1.89 1.98
C LEU A 35 5.39 2.94 0.89
N THR A 36 4.82 4.09 1.26
CA THR A 36 4.54 5.20 0.32
C THR A 36 5.81 5.68 -0.39
N VAL A 37 6.92 5.85 0.33
CA VAL A 37 8.21 6.27 -0.25
C VAL A 37 8.80 5.18 -1.16
N ASP A 38 8.71 3.92 -0.77
CA ASP A 38 9.20 2.81 -1.57
C ASP A 38 8.43 2.68 -2.89
N LEU A 39 7.11 2.92 -2.90
CA LEU A 39 6.31 2.93 -4.14
C LEU A 39 6.85 3.94 -5.17
N LEU A 40 7.27 5.12 -4.73
CA LEU A 40 7.87 6.12 -5.63
C LEU A 40 9.20 5.66 -6.22
N SER A 41 9.95 4.85 -5.47
CA SER A 41 11.22 4.28 -5.93
C SER A 41 11.01 3.04 -6.81
N MET A 42 9.87 2.37 -6.66
CA MET A 42 9.50 1.13 -7.35
C MET A 42 8.55 1.38 -8.53
N GLY A 43 8.44 2.61 -9.03
CA GLY A 43 7.57 2.96 -10.17
C GLY A 43 7.91 2.23 -11.49
N GLY A 44 9.04 1.52 -11.57
CA GLY A 44 9.37 0.63 -12.68
C GLY A 44 8.58 -0.70 -12.69
N ASP A 45 8.00 -1.12 -11.55
CA ASP A 45 7.05 -2.23 -11.54
C ASP A 45 5.74 -1.78 -12.20
N VAL A 46 5.27 -2.51 -13.21
CA VAL A 46 4.08 -2.15 -13.99
C VAL A 46 2.82 -1.96 -13.13
N ARG A 47 2.69 -2.75 -12.05
CA ARG A 47 1.55 -2.68 -11.13
C ARG A 47 1.59 -1.38 -10.32
N VAL A 48 2.78 -1.04 -9.80
CA VAL A 48 3.01 0.21 -9.07
C VAL A 48 2.85 1.41 -10.00
N GLY A 49 3.46 1.36 -11.20
CA GLY A 49 3.38 2.43 -12.19
C GLY A 49 1.94 2.74 -12.61
N ARG A 50 1.10 1.72 -12.86
CA ARG A 50 -0.33 1.92 -13.17
C ARG A 50 -1.09 2.57 -12.01
N PHE A 51 -0.83 2.13 -10.78
CA PHE A 51 -1.45 2.73 -9.59
C PHE A 51 -1.03 4.20 -9.38
N LEU A 52 0.26 4.50 -9.53
CA LEU A 52 0.79 5.87 -9.47
C LEU A 52 0.18 6.75 -10.57
N ASN A 53 0.14 6.27 -11.80
CA ASN A 53 -0.46 6.99 -12.93
C ASN A 53 -1.95 7.27 -12.70
N ALA A 54 -2.70 6.31 -12.15
CA ALA A 54 -4.11 6.48 -11.79
C ALA A 54 -4.34 7.56 -10.71
N LEU A 55 -3.32 7.85 -9.89
CA LEU A 55 -3.30 8.94 -8.92
C LEU A 55 -2.81 10.28 -9.50
N GLY A 56 -2.40 10.28 -10.77
CA GLY A 56 -1.79 11.44 -11.45
C GLY A 56 -0.29 11.60 -11.17
N ILE A 57 0.39 10.55 -10.71
CA ILE A 57 1.84 10.53 -10.43
C ILE A 57 2.54 9.83 -11.59
N GLY A 58 3.03 10.61 -12.54
CA GLY A 58 3.69 10.11 -13.75
C GLY A 58 5.16 9.72 -13.55
N SER A 59 5.67 8.89 -14.47
CA SER A 59 7.09 8.51 -14.57
C SER A 59 7.94 9.72 -14.97
N GLY A 60 8.43 10.47 -13.99
CA GLY A 60 9.22 11.68 -14.20
C GLY A 60 9.01 12.70 -13.10
N VAL A 61 7.88 12.61 -12.39
CA VAL A 61 7.62 13.37 -11.17
C VAL A 61 7.99 12.47 -9.99
N ARG A 62 8.95 12.88 -9.18
CA ARG A 62 9.17 12.33 -7.84
C ARG A 62 8.59 13.32 -6.83
N PRO A 63 7.37 13.08 -6.34
CA PRO A 63 6.77 13.92 -5.32
C PRO A 63 7.71 14.03 -4.12
N THR A 64 7.92 15.25 -3.64
CA THR A 64 8.55 15.46 -2.33
C THR A 64 7.50 15.27 -1.23
N LEU A 65 7.91 15.13 0.03
CA LEU A 65 6.98 14.94 1.15
C LEU A 65 5.93 16.06 1.29
N ASN A 66 6.26 17.27 0.84
CA ASN A 66 5.39 18.43 0.90
C ASN A 66 4.50 18.58 -0.35
N ASP A 67 4.63 17.68 -1.33
CA ASP A 67 3.86 17.71 -2.56
C ASP A 67 2.43 17.17 -2.32
N PRO A 68 1.37 17.87 -2.76
CA PRO A 68 -0.01 17.39 -2.66
C PRO A 68 -0.21 15.99 -3.27
N SER A 69 0.57 15.63 -4.29
CA SER A 69 0.55 14.29 -4.89
C SER A 69 1.10 13.22 -3.96
N PHE A 70 2.08 13.54 -3.11
CA PHE A 70 2.54 12.65 -2.05
C PHE A 70 1.44 12.40 -1.01
N SER A 71 0.77 13.46 -0.54
CA SER A 71 -0.35 13.32 0.40
C SER A 71 -1.49 12.49 -0.19
N ARG A 72 -1.77 12.64 -1.50
CA ARG A 72 -2.75 11.82 -2.22
C ARG A 72 -2.34 10.35 -2.24
N LEU A 73 -1.09 10.04 -2.57
CA LEU A 73 -0.56 8.68 -2.55
C LEU A 73 -0.64 8.08 -1.15
N TYR A 74 -0.14 8.78 -0.14
CA TYR A 74 -0.18 8.34 1.25
C TYR A 74 -1.61 8.00 1.70
N ASN A 75 -2.58 8.87 1.40
CA ASN A 75 -3.98 8.65 1.75
C ASN A 75 -4.58 7.44 1.00
N ALA A 76 -4.23 7.25 -0.27
CA ALA A 76 -4.67 6.07 -1.04
C ALA A 76 -4.09 4.78 -0.45
N VAL A 77 -2.80 4.75 -0.15
CA VAL A 77 -2.12 3.60 0.48
C VAL A 77 -2.71 3.31 1.85
N ALA A 78 -2.88 4.33 2.71
CA ALA A 78 -3.49 4.18 4.02
C ALA A 78 -4.93 3.63 3.93
N THR A 79 -5.69 4.05 2.93
CA THR A 79 -7.05 3.53 2.67
C THR A 79 -7.00 2.05 2.30
N VAL A 80 -6.12 1.66 1.38
CA VAL A 80 -5.95 0.25 0.99
C VAL A 80 -5.53 -0.61 2.18
N VAL A 81 -4.55 -0.16 2.98
CA VAL A 81 -4.09 -0.87 4.18
C VAL A 81 -5.23 -1.07 5.17
N ARG A 82 -6.06 -0.05 5.43
CA ARG A 82 -7.25 -0.18 6.30
C ARG A 82 -8.29 -1.14 5.75
N LEU A 83 -8.45 -1.22 4.43
CA LEU A 83 -9.37 -2.18 3.81
C LEU A 83 -8.84 -3.61 3.93
N LEU A 84 -7.54 -3.82 3.75
CA LEU A 84 -6.89 -5.11 3.96
C LEU A 84 -6.96 -5.57 5.42
N ASP A 85 -6.81 -4.65 6.36
CA ASP A 85 -6.95 -4.90 7.80
C ASP A 85 -8.38 -5.35 8.14
N ARG A 86 -9.39 -4.65 7.62
CA ARG A 86 -10.80 -5.06 7.74
C ARG A 86 -11.09 -6.42 7.11
N ALA A 87 -10.35 -6.80 6.07
CA ALA A 87 -10.44 -8.10 5.43
C ALA A 87 -9.65 -9.21 6.16
N GLY A 88 -8.90 -8.87 7.21
CA GLY A 88 -8.05 -9.81 7.96
C GLY A 88 -6.80 -10.27 7.20
N LEU A 89 -6.42 -9.57 6.13
CA LEU A 89 -5.25 -9.90 5.31
C LEU A 89 -3.95 -9.29 5.86
N VAL A 90 -4.06 -8.20 6.62
CA VAL A 90 -2.97 -7.53 7.34
C VAL A 90 -3.46 -7.10 8.71
N VAL A 91 -2.54 -6.67 9.58
CA VAL A 91 -2.87 -5.99 10.85
C VAL A 91 -2.35 -4.55 10.75
N TYR A 92 -3.25 -3.57 10.84
CA TYR A 92 -2.89 -2.15 10.77
C TYR A 92 -2.94 -1.48 12.15
N ASN A 93 -1.78 -1.11 12.69
CA ASN A 93 -1.69 -0.28 13.88
C ASN A 93 -1.77 1.20 13.49
N SER A 94 -2.97 1.79 13.63
CA SER A 94 -3.20 3.19 13.27
C SER A 94 -2.47 4.19 14.16
N ALA A 95 -2.14 3.84 15.41
CA ALA A 95 -1.40 4.72 16.31
C ALA A 95 0.07 4.86 15.91
N MET A 96 0.66 3.79 15.39
CA MET A 96 2.05 3.78 14.89
C MET A 96 2.15 4.02 13.38
N GLY A 97 1.04 3.91 12.65
CA GLY A 97 1.04 3.96 11.19
C GLY A 97 1.81 2.78 10.57
N VAL A 98 1.75 1.60 11.18
CA VAL A 98 2.47 0.39 10.78
C VAL A 98 1.49 -0.66 10.29
N VAL A 99 1.85 -1.34 9.21
CA VAL A 99 1.15 -2.53 8.69
C VAL A 99 2.03 -3.75 8.89
N ASP A 100 1.43 -4.80 9.45
CA ASP A 100 2.06 -6.09 9.72
C ASP A 100 1.35 -7.21 8.94
N VAL A 101 2.12 -8.18 8.47
CA VAL A 101 1.57 -9.44 7.94
C VAL A 101 1.07 -10.29 9.12
N PRO A 102 -0.15 -10.87 9.06
CA PRO A 102 -0.66 -11.67 10.16
C PRO A 102 0.26 -12.88 10.36
N ARG A 103 0.78 -13.06 11.57
CA ARG A 103 1.50 -14.28 11.92
C ARG A 103 0.48 -15.42 11.95
N ARG A 104 0.59 -16.37 11.01
CA ARG A 104 -0.10 -17.65 11.15
C ARG A 104 0.53 -18.38 12.34
N HIS A 105 -0.11 -18.30 13.50
CA HIS A 105 0.19 -19.21 14.60
C HIS A 105 -0.27 -20.60 14.16
N TYR A 106 0.67 -21.44 13.71
CA TYR A 106 0.44 -22.87 13.67
C TYR A 106 0.51 -23.37 15.11
N THR A 107 -0.64 -23.56 15.75
CA THR A 107 -0.69 -24.34 16.98
C THR A 107 -0.43 -25.79 16.58
N ILE A 108 0.79 -26.27 16.80
CA ILE A 108 1.08 -27.70 16.70
C ILE A 108 0.40 -28.33 17.91
N ASN A 109 -0.80 -28.88 17.73
CA ASN A 109 -1.40 -29.77 18.71
C ASN A 109 -0.55 -31.04 18.75
N MET A 110 0.39 -31.10 19.68
CA MET A 110 1.04 -32.36 20.05
C MET A 110 0.04 -33.12 20.93
N HIS A 111 -0.57 -34.16 20.36
CA HIS A 111 -1.26 -35.22 21.10
C HIS A 111 -0.28 -36.34 21.40
#